data_AF-A0A2N1MI06-F1
#
_entry.id   AF-A0A2N1MI06-F1
#
_cell.length_a   1.000
_cell.length_b   1.000
_cell.length_c   1.000
_cell.angle_alpha   90.00
_cell.angle_beta   90.00
_cell.angle_gamma   90.00
#
_symmetry.space_group_name_H-M   'P 1'
#
loop_
_entity.id
_entity.type
_entity.pdbx_description
1 polymer ?
#
loop_
_entity_poly.entity_id
_entity_poly.type
_entity_poly.pdbx_seq_one_letter_code
_entity_poly.pdbx_strand_id
1 'polypeptide(L)' 'MKLIDSLESKNEDASRSLIYNYFDFWEAIFKQYKELKPEHGKDGFQVLVKSESREAIPEAKCSDEALRKRT' A
#
# COMPACT_ATOMS: atom_id res chain seq x y z
N MET A 1 27.15 2.46 -21.08
CA MET A 1 26.09 1.45 -21.02
C MET A 1 25.81 0.96 -19.60
N LYS A 2 26.74 0.24 -18.93
CA LYS A 2 26.47 -0.51 -17.67
C LYS A 2 25.79 0.20 -16.48
N LEU A 3 25.96 1.51 -16.32
CA LEU A 3 25.44 2.24 -15.15
C LEU A 3 23.96 2.60 -15.29
N ILE A 4 23.50 2.84 -16.52
CA ILE A 4 22.09 3.13 -16.83
C ILE A 4 21.28 1.84 -16.68
N ASP A 5 21.76 0.74 -17.29
CA ASP A 5 21.14 -0.58 -17.18
C ASP A 5 20.98 -1.03 -15.71
N SER A 6 21.98 -0.74 -14.85
CA SER A 6 21.92 -1.05 -13.42
C SER A 6 20.92 -0.18 -12.65
N LEU A 7 20.70 1.07 -13.07
CA LEU A 7 19.74 1.97 -12.42
C LEU A 7 18.31 1.58 -12.81
N GLU A 8 18.09 1.25 -14.08
CA GLU A 8 16.80 0.79 -14.60
C GLU A 8 16.36 -0.51 -13.91
N SER A 9 17.27 -1.48 -13.78
CA SER A 9 16.98 -2.73 -13.06
C SER A 9 16.59 -2.52 -11.59
N LYS A 10 17.27 -1.60 -10.88
CA LYS A 10 16.90 -1.27 -9.48
C LYS A 10 15.54 -0.59 -9.38
N ASN A 11 15.22 0.28 -10.34
CA ASN A 11 13.93 0.93 -10.40
C ASN A 11 12.79 -0.07 -10.71
N GLU A 12 13.04 -1.02 -11.62
CA GLU A 12 12.10 -2.12 -11.91
C GLU A 12 11.87 -3.00 -10.68
N ASP A 13 12.94 -3.40 -9.97
CA ASP A 13 12.81 -4.23 -8.77
C ASP A 13 12.07 -3.50 -7.64
N ALA A 14 12.36 -2.20 -7.44
CA ALA A 14 11.64 -1.37 -6.49
C ALA A 14 10.15 -1.22 -6.86
N SER A 15 9.86 -0.98 -8.15
CA SER A 15 8.49 -0.87 -8.66
C SER A 15 7.72 -2.19 -8.53
N ARG A 16 8.38 -3.31 -8.83
CA ARG A 16 7.82 -4.66 -8.69
C ARG A 16 7.51 -4.97 -7.23
N SER A 17 8.42 -4.66 -6.31
CA SER A 17 8.20 -4.83 -4.88
C SER A 17 7.03 -3.97 -4.37
N LEU A 18 6.93 -2.72 -4.82
CA LEU A 18 5.81 -1.84 -4.47
C LEU A 18 4.47 -2.41 -4.93
N ILE A 19 4.40 -2.92 -6.16
CA ILE A 19 3.19 -3.52 -6.73
C ILE A 19 2.78 -4.77 -5.93
N TYR A 20 3.71 -5.67 -5.62
CA TYR A 20 3.38 -6.87 -4.83
C TYR A 20 2.90 -6.51 -3.42
N ASN A 21 3.58 -5.59 -2.73
CA ASN A 21 3.14 -5.14 -1.41
C ASN A 21 1.74 -4.50 -1.45
N TYR A 22 1.39 -3.79 -2.51
CA TYR A 22 0.05 -3.25 -2.71
C TYR A 22 -1.00 -4.35 -2.88
N PHE A 23 -0.72 -5.38 -3.70
CA PHE A 23 -1.63 -6.51 -3.87
C PHE A 23 -1.81 -7.31 -2.57
N ASP A 24 -0.72 -7.61 -1.85
CA ASP A 24 -0.78 -8.34 -0.58
C ASP A 24 -1.57 -7.57 0.47
N PHE A 25 -1.38 -6.24 0.54
CA PHE A 25 -2.16 -5.37 1.41
C PHE A 25 -3.66 -5.43 1.08
N TRP A 26 -4.03 -5.28 -0.19
CA TRP A 26 -5.43 -5.34 -0.60
C TRP A 26 -6.06 -6.72 -0.41
N GLU A 27 -5.28 -7.79 -0.60
CA GLU A 27 -5.76 -9.15 -0.35
C GLU A 27 -6.05 -9.36 1.15
N ALA A 28 -5.18 -8.86 2.03
CA ALA A 28 -5.39 -8.90 3.48
C ALA A 28 -6.67 -8.14 3.89
N ILE A 29 -6.83 -6.90 3.40
CA ILE A 29 -8.05 -6.09 3.63
C ILE A 29 -9.31 -6.79 3.12
N PHE A 30 -9.23 -7.43 1.95
CA PHE A 30 -10.36 -8.16 1.37
C PHE A 30 -10.71 -9.46 2.12
N LYS A 31 -9.72 -10.15 2.70
CA LYS A 31 -9.96 -11.30 3.59
C LYS A 31 -10.69 -10.86 4.85
N GLN A 32 -10.18 -9.83 5.53
CA GLN A 32 -10.83 -9.18 6.67
C GLN A 32 -12.26 -8.72 6.34
N TYR A 33 -12.47 -8.15 5.14
CA TYR A 33 -13.82 -7.80 4.69
C TYR A 33 -14.78 -8.97 4.74
N LYS A 34 -14.42 -10.09 4.12
CA LYS A 34 -15.31 -11.24 4.03
C LYS A 34 -15.65 -11.80 5.41
N GLU A 35 -14.73 -11.67 6.36
CA GLU A 35 -14.90 -12.09 7.75
C GLU A 35 -15.78 -11.12 8.56
N LEU A 36 -15.63 -9.80 8.36
CA LEU A 36 -16.34 -8.75 9.12
C LEU A 36 -17.70 -8.35 8.51
N LYS A 37 -17.94 -8.61 7.23
CA LYS A 37 -19.19 -8.27 6.53
C LYS A 37 -20.48 -8.84 7.16
N PRO A 38 -20.48 -9.99 7.87
CA PRO A 38 -21.65 -10.45 8.62
C PRO A 38 -22.00 -9.56 9.81
N GLU A 39 -21.00 -8.96 10.47
CA GLU A 39 -21.17 -8.13 11.69
C GLU A 39 -21.36 -6.64 11.37
N HIS A 40 -20.76 -6.18 10.28
CA HIS A 40 -20.74 -4.78 9.89
C HIS A 40 -21.24 -4.66 8.45
N GLY A 41 -22.36 -3.97 8.27
CA GLY A 41 -22.82 -3.57 6.93
C GLY A 41 -21.75 -2.78 6.18
N LYS A 42 -21.99 -2.50 4.89
CA LYS A 42 -21.03 -1.84 3.99
C LYS A 42 -20.35 -0.61 4.59
N ASP A 43 -21.11 0.21 5.33
CA ASP A 43 -20.63 1.45 5.93
C ASP A 43 -19.71 1.22 7.13
N GLY A 44 -20.04 0.23 7.99
CA GLY A 44 -19.21 -0.14 9.14
C GLY A 44 -17.85 -0.69 8.70
N PHE A 45 -17.85 -1.50 7.64
CA PHE A 45 -16.62 -2.00 7.05
C PHE A 45 -15.76 -0.88 6.43
N GLN A 46 -16.37 0.07 5.72
CA GLN A 46 -15.64 1.18 5.12
C GLN A 46 -14.92 2.03 6.17
N VAL A 47 -15.52 2.23 7.35
CA VAL A 47 -14.89 2.95 8.47
C VAL A 47 -13.68 2.17 9.00
N LEU A 48 -13.82 0.85 9.22
CA LEU A 48 -12.75 -0.03 9.69
C LEU A 48 -11.54 -0.03 8.77
N VAL A 49 -11.75 -0.24 7.46
CA VAL A 49 -10.65 -0.22 6.47
C VAL A 49 -9.96 1.14 6.46
N LYS A 50 -10.72 2.24 6.55
CA LYS A 50 -10.13 3.58 6.58
C LYS A 50 -9.29 3.80 7.83
N SER A 51 -9.71 3.33 9.00
CA SER A 51 -8.91 3.45 10.23
C SER A 51 -7.65 2.58 10.18
N GLU A 52 -7.75 1.32 9.76
CA GLU A 52 -6.60 0.41 9.67
C GLU A 52 -5.60 0.88 8.60
N SER A 53 -6.08 1.34 7.44
CA SER A 53 -5.23 1.87 6.38
C SER A 53 -4.43 3.10 6.85
N ARG A 54 -5.06 3.96 7.66
CA ARG A 54 -4.39 5.14 8.24
C ARG A 54 -3.37 4.78 9.32
N GLU A 55 -3.58 3.69 10.04
CA GLU A 55 -2.63 3.18 11.03
C GLU A 55 -1.42 2.52 10.35
N ALA A 56 -1.67 1.64 9.37
CA ALA A 56 -0.62 0.94 8.63
C ALA A 56 0.21 1.89 7.76
N ILE A 57 -0.46 2.86 7.10
CA ILE A 57 0.17 3.85 6.23
C ILE A 57 -0.28 5.25 6.69
N PRO A 58 0.43 5.83 7.67
CA PRO A 58 0.13 7.19 8.12
C PRO A 58 0.22 8.17 6.96
N GLU A 59 -0.79 9.03 6.80
CA GLU A 59 -0.84 10.07 5.74
C GLU A 59 0.46 10.89 5.68
N ALA A 60 1.09 11.17 6.83
CA ALA A 60 2.37 11.86 6.91
C ALA A 60 3.50 11.15 6.14
N LYS A 61 3.50 9.81 6.08
CA LYS A 61 4.45 9.00 5.31
C LYS A 61 4.13 8.94 3.81
N CYS A 62 2.91 9.28 3.43
CA CYS A 62 2.45 9.35 2.04
C CYS A 62 2.41 10.79 1.49
N SER A 63 2.83 11.79 2.27
CA SER A 63 2.87 13.19 1.81
C SER A 63 3.92 13.40 0.73
N ASP A 64 3.64 14.30 -0.21
CA ASP A 64 4.60 14.69 -1.26
C ASP A 64 5.95 15.15 -0.67
N GLU A 65 5.93 15.79 0.50
CA GLU A 65 7.15 16.19 1.22
C GLU A 65 7.95 14.98 1.72
N ALA A 66 7.28 13.94 2.24
CA ALA A 66 7.94 12.71 2.67
C ALA A 66 8.47 11.88 1.48
N LEU A 67 7.76 11.91 0.35
CA LEU A 67 8.14 11.19 -0.87
C LEU A 67 9.32 11.88 -1.59
N ARG A 68 9.38 13.22 -1.62
CA ARG A 68 10.48 13.98 -2.25
C ARG A 68 11.83 13.79 -1.57
N LYS A 69 11.89 13.45 -0.28
CA LYS A 69 13.16 13.27 0.47
C LYS A 69 13.92 11.99 0.10
N ARG A 70 13.38 11.16 -0.81
CA ARG A 70 14.01 9.92 -1.27
C ARG A 70 14.56 9.99 -2.71
N THR A 71 14.45 11.13 -3.39
CA THR A 71 15.03 11.38 -4.72
C THR A 71 16.33 12.16 -4.57
#